data_AF-A0A5N8YCF7-F1
#
_entry.id   AF-A0A5N8YCF7-F1
#
_cell.length_a   1.000
_cell.length_b   1.000
_cell.length_c   1.000
_cell.angle_alpha   90.00
_cell.angle_beta   90.00
_cell.angle_gamma   90.00
#
_symmetry.space_group_name_H-M   'P 1'
#
loop_
_entity.id
_entity.type
_entity.pdbx_description
1 polymer ?
#
loop_
_entity_poly.entity_id
_entity_poly.type
_entity_poly.pdbx_seq_one_letter_code
_entity_poly.pdbx_strand_id
1 'polypeptide(L)'
;MPTWEYKVIRLRSLSDQEEALNALGQYRWELISVATEVGELRAYLKRERVDSTTTSEGAAGLSSTAPQDQGITTTIGDHITLRVSGADDPGVDGWVDTGLDLWEDCAGISISTDGTIQASTGEVVTTEGSAEHMAFNPAVGLELPAGCLVAKVGEQGTVEPVYFSGFLALEHKGRLYLAVSDESYQNNDGEFTVSVTVL
;
A
#
# COMPACT_ATOMS: atom_id res chain seq x y z
N MET A 1 -2.37 7.90 -16.59
CA MET A 1 -2.54 7.15 -15.34
C MET A 1 -2.23 8.08 -14.19
N PRO A 2 -3.00 8.07 -13.10
CA PRO A 2 -2.73 8.90 -11.93
C PRO A 2 -1.34 8.54 -11.39
N THR A 3 -0.48 9.54 -11.22
CA THR A 3 0.83 9.35 -10.59
C THR A 3 0.68 9.76 -9.14
N TRP A 4 1.11 8.95 -8.17
CA TRP A 4 0.95 9.28 -6.75
C TRP A 4 2.22 9.88 -6.15
N GLU A 5 2.06 10.78 -5.18
CA GLU A 5 3.13 11.38 -4.40
C GLU A 5 2.91 11.09 -2.92
N TYR A 6 3.98 10.73 -2.20
CA TYR A 6 3.94 10.35 -0.79
C TYR A 6 4.81 11.28 0.04
N LYS A 7 4.40 11.54 1.29
CA LYS A 7 5.12 12.41 2.22
C LYS A 7 4.97 11.90 3.65
N VAL A 8 6.04 12.01 4.43
CA VAL A 8 6.02 11.74 5.88
C VAL A 8 6.24 13.06 6.61
N ILE A 9 5.40 13.34 7.61
CA ILE A 9 5.56 14.50 8.49
C ILE A 9 5.60 14.06 9.95
N ARG A 10 6.29 14.83 10.77
CA ARG A 10 6.27 14.64 12.22
C ARG A 10 5.06 15.36 12.81
N LEU A 11 4.28 14.64 13.62
CA LEU A 11 3.24 15.20 14.47
C LEU A 11 3.81 15.49 15.86
N ARG A 12 3.33 16.55 16.52
CA ARG A 12 3.69 16.81 17.92
C ARG A 12 2.80 15.99 18.86
N SER A 13 1.57 15.72 18.43
CA SER A 13 0.59 14.89 19.13
C SER A 13 -0.43 14.28 18.15
N LEU A 14 -1.16 13.26 18.60
CA LEU A 14 -2.23 12.62 17.82
C LEU A 14 -3.37 13.57 17.44
N SER A 15 -3.59 14.62 18.24
CA SER A 15 -4.61 15.65 17.96
C SER A 15 -4.22 16.63 16.86
N ASP A 16 -2.95 16.68 16.45
CA ASP A 16 -2.46 17.69 15.50
C ASP A 16 -2.65 17.29 14.03
N GLN A 17 -3.30 16.16 13.75
CA GLN A 17 -3.47 15.63 12.38
C GLN A 17 -4.13 16.66 11.46
N GLU A 18 -5.24 17.26 11.90
CA GLU A 18 -6.01 18.22 11.09
C GLU A 18 -5.24 19.52 10.85
N GLU A 19 -4.56 20.05 11.88
CA GLU A 19 -3.70 21.23 11.75
C GLU A 19 -2.54 20.97 10.79
N ALA A 20 -1.91 19.80 10.90
CA ALA A 20 -0.80 19.39 10.06
C ALA A 20 -1.24 19.19 8.59
N LEU A 21 -2.42 18.61 8.35
CA LEU A 21 -3.02 18.49 7.02
C LEU A 21 -3.36 19.86 6.43
N ASN A 22 -3.97 20.73 7.21
CA ASN A 22 -4.32 22.09 6.78
C ASN A 22 -3.09 22.94 6.45
N ALA A 23 -1.97 22.73 7.16
CA ALA A 23 -0.71 23.41 6.90
C ALA A 23 -0.04 23.00 5.57
N LEU A 24 -0.37 21.83 5.02
CA LEU A 24 0.19 21.34 3.75
C LEU A 24 -0.45 21.99 2.50
N GLY A 25 -1.42 22.89 2.69
CA GLY A 25 -1.95 23.77 1.65
C GLY A 25 -3.01 23.13 0.74
N GLN A 26 -3.27 23.78 -0.40
CA GLN A 26 -4.42 23.51 -1.27
C GLN A 26 -4.36 22.18 -2.05
N TYR A 27 -3.22 21.49 -2.02
CA TYR A 27 -3.03 20.22 -2.71
C TYR A 27 -3.35 19.10 -1.71
N ARG A 28 -4.63 18.73 -1.64
CA ARG A 28 -5.22 17.73 -0.71
C ARG A 28 -4.29 16.53 -0.49
N TRP A 29 -3.50 16.59 0.57
CA TRP A 29 -2.80 15.43 1.10
C TRP A 29 -3.79 14.61 1.92
N GLU A 30 -3.82 13.32 1.67
CA GLU A 30 -4.63 12.35 2.39
C GLU A 30 -3.76 11.65 3.43
N LEU A 31 -4.19 11.68 4.69
CA LEU A 31 -3.56 10.91 5.75
C LEU A 31 -3.79 9.42 5.52
N ILE A 32 -2.71 8.67 5.38
CA ILE A 32 -2.73 7.21 5.22
C ILE A 32 -2.68 6.55 6.59
N SER A 33 -1.70 6.92 7.41
CA SER A 33 -1.48 6.32 8.73
C SER A 33 -0.71 7.26 9.65
N VAL A 34 -0.76 6.94 10.94
CA VAL A 34 0.06 7.58 11.98
C VAL A 34 0.75 6.49 12.78
N ALA A 35 2.07 6.53 12.86
CA ALA A 35 2.89 5.58 13.61
C ALA A 35 3.79 6.31 14.62
N THR A 36 4.23 5.60 15.65
CA THR A 36 5.26 6.10 16.57
C THR A 36 6.56 5.38 16.28
N GLU A 37 7.54 6.08 15.72
CA GLU A 37 8.86 5.55 15.39
C GLU A 37 9.91 6.23 16.26
N VAL A 38 10.72 5.46 16.99
CA VAL A 38 11.82 5.98 17.82
C VAL A 38 11.35 7.07 18.81
N GLY A 39 10.11 6.94 19.31
CA GLY A 39 9.49 7.92 20.22
C GLY A 39 8.96 9.19 19.54
N GLU A 40 8.96 9.24 18.21
CA GLU A 40 8.39 10.34 17.43
C GLU A 40 7.10 9.91 16.73
N LEU A 41 6.06 10.73 16.84
CA LEU A 41 4.82 10.50 16.13
C LEU A 41 4.96 10.99 14.67
N ARG A 42 4.73 10.09 13.71
CA ARG A 42 4.86 10.35 12.27
C ARG A 42 3.53 10.09 11.58
N ALA A 43 3.18 10.96 10.65
CA ALA A 43 2.03 10.82 9.76
C ALA A 43 2.50 10.59 8.32
N TYR A 44 1.96 9.57 7.69
CA TYR A 44 2.23 9.18 6.31
C TYR A 44 1.08 9.66 5.45
N LEU A 45 1.41 10.34 4.35
CA LEU A 45 0.46 11.07 3.54
C LEU A 45 0.63 10.65 2.08
N LYS A 46 -0.46 10.62 1.33
CA LYS A 46 -0.45 10.48 -0.14
C LYS A 46 -1.21 11.61 -0.81
N ARG A 47 -0.92 11.88 -2.07
CA ARG A 47 -1.77 12.67 -2.95
C ARG A 47 -1.60 12.24 -4.40
N GLU A 48 -2.60 12.53 -5.22
CA GLU A 48 -2.48 12.41 -6.66
C GLU A 48 -1.63 13.58 -7.20
N ARG A 49 -0.61 13.26 -7.99
CA ARG A 49 0.26 14.21 -8.67
C ARG A 49 -0.50 14.78 -9.87
N VAL A 50 -0.91 16.04 -9.73
CA VAL A 50 -1.41 16.83 -10.85
C VAL A 50 -0.20 17.39 -11.57
N ASP A 51 0.12 16.84 -12.74
CA ASP A 51 1.12 17.47 -13.63
C ASP A 51 0.58 18.83 -14.03
N SER A 52 1.18 19.89 -13.48
CA SER A 52 0.85 21.26 -13.82
C SER A 52 1.35 21.54 -15.24
N THR A 53 0.50 21.27 -16.23
CA THR A 53 0.67 21.86 -17.57
C THR A 53 0.67 23.37 -17.42
N THR A 54 1.83 23.94 -17.68
CA THR A 54 2.17 25.36 -17.65
C THR A 54 1.10 26.21 -18.32
N THR A 55 0.46 27.10 -17.56
CA THR A 55 -0.03 28.36 -18.12
C THR A 55 0.79 29.47 -17.46
N SER A 56 1.84 29.89 -18.16
CA SER A 56 2.57 31.11 -17.84
C SER A 56 1.69 32.30 -18.21
N GLU A 57 1.22 33.06 -17.23
CA GLU A 57 0.84 34.47 -17.46
C GLU A 57 0.95 35.27 -16.17
N GLY A 58 1.75 36.34 -16.22
CA GLY A 58 1.57 37.54 -15.38
C GLY A 58 2.19 37.54 -13.99
N ALA A 59 3.46 37.94 -13.91
CA ALA A 59 4.08 38.38 -12.66
C ALA A 59 3.43 39.68 -12.13
N ALA A 60 3.03 39.69 -10.86
CA ALA A 60 3.06 40.89 -10.02
C ALA A 60 3.02 40.53 -8.52
N GLY A 61 4.18 40.68 -7.88
CA GLY A 61 4.32 41.15 -6.49
C GLY A 61 3.72 40.29 -5.38
N LEU A 62 4.59 39.58 -4.67
CA LEU A 62 4.75 39.65 -3.21
C LEU A 62 5.97 38.81 -2.84
N SER A 63 7.03 39.46 -2.37
CA SER A 63 8.15 38.81 -1.72
C SER A 63 7.64 38.13 -0.45
N SER A 64 7.30 36.86 -0.51
CA SER A 64 7.25 36.02 0.68
C SER A 64 8.66 35.45 0.87
N THR A 65 9.29 35.87 1.97
CA THR A 65 10.47 35.21 2.50
C THR A 65 10.00 33.87 3.05
N ALA A 66 9.85 32.87 2.17
CA ALA A 66 9.61 31.51 2.60
C ALA A 66 10.84 31.06 3.40
N PRO A 67 10.69 30.52 4.62
CA PRO A 67 11.80 29.86 5.28
C PRO A 67 12.30 28.77 4.34
N GLN A 68 13.61 28.74 4.10
CA GLN A 68 14.27 27.68 3.37
C GLN A 68 13.84 26.35 4.01
N ASP A 69 12.96 25.66 3.31
CA ASP A 69 12.58 24.28 3.56
C ASP A 69 13.89 23.49 3.46
N GLN A 70 14.50 23.24 4.62
CA GLN A 70 15.58 22.27 4.71
C GLN A 70 14.93 20.96 4.33
N GLY A 71 15.04 20.62 3.04
CA GLY A 71 14.52 19.40 2.48
C GLY A 71 15.02 18.23 3.31
N ILE A 72 14.16 17.77 4.22
CA ILE A 72 14.27 16.46 4.79
C ILE A 72 13.95 15.56 3.61
N THR A 73 15.00 15.13 2.92
CA THR A 73 14.94 13.99 2.01
C THR A 73 14.69 12.79 2.90
N THR A 74 13.43 12.58 3.28
CA THR A 74 13.02 11.34 3.93
C THR A 74 13.18 10.28 2.86
N THR A 75 14.13 9.36 3.06
CA THR A 75 14.28 8.18 2.24
C THR A 75 12.94 7.46 2.28
N ILE A 76 12.14 7.60 1.23
CA ILE A 76 11.03 6.69 0.97
C ILE A 76 11.68 5.32 0.94
N GLY A 77 11.22 4.39 1.80
CA GLY A 77 11.73 3.03 1.81
C GLY A 77 11.53 2.37 0.45
N ASP A 78 12.06 1.17 0.29
CA ASP A 78 12.02 0.47 -1.00
C ASP A 78 10.58 0.39 -1.53
N HIS A 79 10.42 0.70 -2.82
CA HIS A 79 9.15 0.76 -3.51
C HIS A 79 9.16 -0.20 -4.71
N ILE A 80 8.09 -0.96 -4.86
CA ILE A 80 7.89 -1.82 -6.03
C ILE A 80 6.44 -1.79 -6.50
N THR A 81 6.27 -1.92 -7.81
CA THR A 81 4.98 -2.25 -8.43
C THR A 81 5.13 -3.56 -9.18
N LEU A 82 4.22 -4.50 -8.91
CA LEU A 82 4.24 -5.83 -9.51
C LEU A 82 2.83 -6.33 -9.79
N ARG A 83 2.74 -7.45 -10.51
CA ARG A 83 1.48 -8.11 -10.85
C ARG A 83 1.37 -9.41 -10.06
N VAL A 84 0.18 -9.65 -9.54
CA VAL A 84 -0.18 -10.90 -8.87
C VAL A 84 -1.30 -11.55 -9.67
N SER A 85 -1.01 -12.69 -10.29
CA SER A 85 -1.96 -13.43 -11.12
C SER A 85 -3.00 -14.13 -10.24
N GLY A 86 -4.27 -14.09 -10.66
CA GLY A 86 -5.32 -14.86 -10.00
C GLY A 86 -5.21 -16.37 -10.23
N ALA A 87 -4.45 -16.80 -11.24
CA ALA A 87 -4.32 -18.21 -11.66
C ALA A 87 -3.18 -18.96 -10.94
N ASP A 88 -2.37 -18.27 -10.15
CA ASP A 88 -1.18 -18.86 -9.53
C ASP A 88 -1.50 -19.43 -8.15
N ASP A 89 -1.31 -20.75 -7.97
CA ASP A 89 -1.65 -21.47 -6.73
C ASP A 89 -0.52 -21.38 -5.68
N PRO A 90 -0.73 -20.72 -4.51
CA PRO A 90 0.25 -20.60 -3.44
C PRO A 90 0.66 -21.93 -2.80
N GLY A 91 -0.08 -23.02 -3.03
CA GLY A 91 0.27 -24.37 -2.59
C GLY A 91 1.34 -25.07 -3.42
N VAL A 92 1.68 -24.52 -4.60
CA VAL A 92 2.73 -25.04 -5.47
C VAL A 92 3.86 -24.03 -5.61
N ASP A 93 3.60 -22.88 -6.25
CA ASP A 93 4.59 -21.82 -6.54
C ASP A 93 3.93 -20.44 -6.79
N GLY A 94 2.70 -20.22 -6.31
CA GLY A 94 1.94 -18.99 -6.58
C GLY A 94 2.23 -17.80 -5.67
N TRP A 95 3.24 -17.91 -4.80
CA TRP A 95 3.72 -16.78 -4.02
C TRP A 95 4.64 -15.89 -4.85
N VAL A 96 4.23 -14.66 -5.06
CA VAL A 96 5.03 -13.64 -5.74
C VAL A 96 5.99 -12.99 -4.76
N ASP A 97 7.29 -13.23 -4.95
CA ASP A 97 8.36 -12.52 -4.24
C ASP A 97 8.39 -11.06 -4.69
N THR A 98 8.18 -10.15 -3.74
CA THR A 98 8.18 -8.70 -4.01
C THR A 98 9.58 -8.09 -4.06
N GLY A 99 10.63 -8.80 -3.64
CA GLY A 99 11.96 -8.21 -3.53
C GLY A 99 12.17 -7.36 -2.27
N LEU A 100 11.11 -7.03 -1.54
CA LEU A 100 11.14 -6.13 -0.39
C LEU A 100 11.46 -6.90 0.88
N ASP A 101 12.49 -6.47 1.59
CA ASP A 101 12.88 -7.01 2.89
C ASP A 101 12.40 -6.07 4.00
N LEU A 102 11.70 -6.64 4.99
CA LEU A 102 11.10 -5.92 6.10
C LEU A 102 11.91 -6.19 7.36
N TRP A 103 12.66 -5.17 7.80
CA TRP A 103 13.59 -5.24 8.91
C TRP A 103 13.02 -4.60 10.19
N GLU A 104 13.82 -4.54 11.26
CA GLU A 104 13.33 -4.09 12.58
C GLU A 104 12.97 -2.60 12.65
N ASP A 105 13.48 -1.82 11.71
CA ASP A 105 13.28 -0.39 11.59
C ASP A 105 12.10 -0.02 10.68
N CYS A 106 11.48 -0.99 10.01
CA CYS A 106 10.28 -0.78 9.20
C CYS A 106 9.05 -0.71 10.11
N ALA A 107 8.29 0.38 10.03
CA ALA A 107 7.01 0.48 10.74
C ALA A 107 5.93 -0.40 10.10
N GLY A 108 6.04 -0.67 8.80
CA GLY A 108 5.13 -1.53 8.06
C GLY A 108 5.22 -1.27 6.56
N ILE A 109 4.13 -1.55 5.85
CA ILE A 109 4.03 -1.28 4.42
C ILE A 109 2.78 -0.48 4.08
N SER A 110 2.93 0.44 3.13
CA SER A 110 1.82 1.07 2.43
C SER A 110 1.54 0.28 1.16
N ILE A 111 0.30 -0.17 0.98
CA ILE A 111 -0.13 -0.91 -0.21
C ILE A 111 -1.22 -0.12 -0.94
N SER A 112 -1.12 -0.08 -2.26
CA SER A 112 -2.19 0.33 -3.17
C SER A 112 -2.38 -0.75 -4.23
N THR A 113 -3.61 -1.15 -4.48
CA THR A 113 -3.94 -2.21 -5.43
C THR A 113 -4.91 -1.71 -6.50
N ASP A 114 -4.81 -2.28 -7.69
CA ASP A 114 -5.75 -2.09 -8.79
C ASP A 114 -5.93 -3.40 -9.55
N GLY A 115 -6.96 -3.48 -10.39
CA GLY A 115 -7.29 -4.66 -11.17
C GLY A 115 -8.31 -5.57 -10.50
N THR A 116 -8.69 -6.61 -11.23
CA THR A 116 -9.67 -7.60 -10.81
C THR A 116 -9.26 -8.97 -11.31
N ILE A 117 -9.70 -10.01 -10.61
CA ILE A 117 -9.58 -11.38 -11.06
C ILE A 117 -10.96 -12.01 -11.15
N GLN A 118 -11.10 -13.04 -11.98
CA GLN A 118 -12.20 -13.99 -11.86
C GLN A 118 -11.78 -15.06 -10.84
N ALA A 119 -12.54 -15.21 -9.76
CA ALA A 119 -12.32 -16.24 -8.74
C ALA A 119 -12.90 -17.60 -9.16
N SER A 120 -12.65 -18.64 -8.38
CA SER A 120 -13.14 -20.01 -8.62
C SER A 120 -14.67 -20.08 -8.79
N THR A 121 -15.37 -19.16 -8.14
CA THR A 121 -16.83 -19.00 -8.17
C THR A 121 -17.36 -18.54 -9.52
N GLY A 122 -16.48 -18.01 -10.38
CA GLY A 122 -16.83 -17.32 -11.63
C GLY A 122 -17.16 -15.83 -11.43
N GLU A 123 -17.09 -15.32 -10.19
CA GLU A 123 -17.28 -13.90 -9.91
C GLU A 123 -16.01 -13.11 -10.22
N VAL A 124 -16.19 -11.89 -10.74
CA VAL A 124 -15.09 -10.93 -10.89
C VAL A 124 -14.97 -10.13 -9.61
N VAL A 125 -13.83 -10.24 -8.93
CA VAL A 125 -13.58 -9.68 -7.60
C VAL A 125 -12.38 -8.73 -7.60
N THR A 126 -12.39 -7.80 -6.65
CA THR A 126 -11.23 -6.95 -6.32
C THR A 126 -10.36 -7.66 -5.28
N THR A 127 -9.34 -6.97 -4.77
CA THR A 127 -8.42 -7.52 -3.76
C THR A 127 -9.07 -7.95 -2.45
N GLU A 128 -10.29 -7.48 -2.17
CA GLU A 128 -11.07 -7.90 -0.99
C GLU A 128 -11.71 -9.29 -1.16
N GLY A 129 -11.74 -9.83 -2.39
CA GLY A 129 -12.37 -11.10 -2.72
C GLY A 129 -13.91 -11.03 -2.78
N SER A 130 -14.54 -12.20 -2.83
CA SER A 130 -16.00 -12.32 -2.86
C SER A 130 -16.65 -12.00 -1.52
N ALA A 131 -17.65 -11.11 -1.51
CA ALA A 131 -18.40 -10.78 -0.31
C ALA A 131 -19.33 -11.92 0.17
N GLU A 132 -19.65 -12.87 -0.71
CA GLU A 132 -20.64 -13.94 -0.45
C GLU A 132 -19.99 -15.33 -0.30
N HIS A 133 -18.75 -15.49 -0.75
CA HIS A 133 -18.08 -16.78 -0.81
C HIS A 133 -16.74 -16.73 -0.06
N MET A 134 -16.62 -17.57 0.97
CA MET A 134 -15.37 -17.82 1.67
C MET A 134 -14.72 -19.09 1.11
N ALA A 135 -13.41 -19.05 0.93
CA ALA A 135 -12.58 -20.15 0.46
C ALA A 135 -11.53 -20.50 1.52
N PHE A 136 -11.35 -21.79 1.78
CA PHE A 136 -10.24 -22.28 2.59
C PHE A 136 -9.12 -22.78 1.68
N ASN A 137 -7.97 -22.11 1.73
CA ASN A 137 -6.77 -22.54 1.04
C ASN A 137 -5.75 -23.13 2.05
N PRO A 138 -5.39 -24.43 1.96
CA PRO A 138 -4.44 -25.05 2.89
C PRO A 138 -3.05 -24.41 2.94
N ALA A 139 -2.59 -23.80 1.85
CA ALA A 139 -1.29 -23.12 1.78
C ALA A 139 -1.30 -21.74 2.46
N VAL A 140 -2.46 -21.09 2.48
CA VAL A 140 -2.71 -19.86 3.23
C VAL A 140 -3.00 -20.18 4.70
N GLY A 141 -3.66 -21.31 4.97
CA GLY A 141 -3.99 -21.79 6.31
C GLY A 141 -5.15 -21.06 6.98
N LEU A 142 -5.85 -20.20 6.24
CA LEU A 142 -6.98 -19.39 6.70
C LEU A 142 -8.17 -19.54 5.75
N GLU A 143 -9.38 -19.39 6.30
CA GLU A 143 -10.60 -19.24 5.52
C GLU A 143 -10.83 -17.74 5.27
N LEU A 144 -10.75 -17.32 4.01
CA LEU A 144 -10.81 -15.92 3.58
C LEU A 144 -11.77 -15.77 2.40
N PRO A 145 -12.24 -14.56 2.06
CA PRO A 145 -13.02 -14.33 0.85
C PRO A 145 -12.34 -14.92 -0.40
N ALA A 146 -13.10 -15.62 -1.23
CA ALA A 146 -12.58 -16.24 -2.45
C ALA A 146 -11.98 -15.18 -3.38
N GLY A 147 -10.75 -15.40 -3.84
CA GLY A 147 -10.03 -14.50 -4.73
C GLY A 147 -9.43 -13.26 -4.05
N CYS A 148 -9.37 -13.20 -2.70
CA CYS A 148 -8.75 -12.07 -2.02
C CYS A 148 -7.22 -12.08 -2.17
N LEU A 149 -6.62 -10.90 -2.16
CA LEU A 149 -5.17 -10.75 -2.11
C LEU A 149 -4.68 -10.95 -0.67
N VAL A 150 -3.59 -11.68 -0.49
CA VAL A 150 -2.95 -11.91 0.81
C VAL A 150 -1.47 -11.59 0.78
N ALA A 151 -0.93 -11.23 1.93
CA ALA A 151 0.49 -10.94 2.15
C ALA A 151 1.07 -11.85 3.23
N LYS A 152 2.33 -12.23 3.07
CA LYS A 152 3.12 -12.96 4.07
C LYS A 152 4.51 -12.36 4.19
N VAL A 153 5.02 -12.21 5.41
CA VAL A 153 6.37 -11.69 5.67
C VAL A 153 7.26 -12.76 6.26
N GLY A 154 8.26 -13.17 5.48
CA GLY A 154 9.12 -14.30 5.78
C GLY A 154 8.45 -15.65 5.51
N GLU A 155 9.24 -16.71 5.47
CA GLU A 155 8.75 -18.05 5.11
C GLU A 155 7.70 -18.59 6.09
N GLN A 156 7.85 -18.25 7.37
CA GLN A 156 6.98 -18.66 8.48
C GLN A 156 6.12 -17.50 9.01
N GLY A 157 5.97 -16.43 8.23
CA GLY A 157 5.15 -15.29 8.61
C GLY A 157 3.67 -15.64 8.71
N THR A 158 2.96 -14.91 9.56
CA THR A 158 1.50 -14.90 9.54
C THR A 158 1.02 -14.33 8.20
N VAL A 159 0.00 -14.96 7.61
CA VAL A 159 -0.63 -14.50 6.39
C VAL A 159 -1.76 -13.53 6.75
N GLU A 160 -1.79 -12.38 6.08
CA GLU A 160 -2.77 -11.31 6.33
C GLU A 160 -3.49 -10.93 5.03
N PRO A 161 -4.80 -10.66 5.06
CA PRO A 161 -5.53 -10.15 3.90
C PRO A 161 -5.10 -8.72 3.55
N VAL A 162 -5.05 -8.41 2.25
CA VAL A 162 -4.67 -7.10 1.71
C VAL A 162 -5.88 -6.43 1.08
N TYR A 163 -6.25 -5.28 1.61
CA TYR A 163 -7.37 -4.47 1.10
C TYR A 163 -6.92 -3.45 0.05
N PHE A 164 -7.89 -2.86 -0.67
CA PHE A 164 -7.69 -1.99 -1.82
C PHE A 164 -6.58 -0.93 -1.65
N SER A 165 -6.54 -0.29 -0.48
CA SER A 165 -5.45 0.56 -0.06
C SER A 165 -5.35 0.60 1.45
N GLY A 166 -4.14 0.59 2.00
CA GLY A 166 -3.99 0.67 3.45
C GLY A 166 -2.55 0.59 3.92
N PHE A 167 -2.41 0.71 5.23
CA PHE A 167 -1.20 0.42 5.95
C PHE A 167 -1.33 -0.97 6.59
N LEU A 168 -0.38 -1.85 6.32
CA LEU A 168 -0.27 -3.13 7.01
C LEU A 168 0.89 -3.02 8.01
N ALA A 169 0.55 -3.04 9.30
CA ALA A 169 1.52 -3.19 10.37
C ALA A 169 1.99 -4.64 10.40
N LEU A 170 3.29 -4.85 10.56
CA LEU A 170 3.88 -6.18 10.43
C LEU A 170 4.54 -6.59 11.74
N GLU A 171 4.13 -7.74 12.27
CA GLU A 171 4.73 -8.32 13.49
C GLU A 171 6.00 -9.12 13.16
N HIS A 172 6.11 -9.59 11.93
CA HIS A 172 7.19 -10.46 11.46
C HIS A 172 8.16 -9.71 10.55
N LYS A 173 9.38 -10.24 10.47
CA LYS A 173 10.50 -9.69 9.70
C LYS A 173 10.88 -10.66 8.59
N GLY A 174 11.38 -10.10 7.49
CA GLY A 174 11.88 -10.87 6.36
C GLY A 174 11.26 -10.43 5.04
N ARG A 175 11.35 -11.30 4.05
CA ARG A 175 10.91 -11.04 2.68
C ARG A 175 9.39 -10.95 2.58
N LEU A 176 8.86 -9.93 1.91
CA LEU A 176 7.43 -9.83 1.63
C LEU A 176 7.07 -10.67 0.39
N TYR A 177 6.02 -11.48 0.54
CA TYR A 177 5.39 -12.25 -0.53
C TYR A 177 3.91 -11.90 -0.64
N LEU A 178 3.38 -11.96 -1.86
CA LEU A 178 1.97 -11.72 -2.16
C LEU A 178 1.39 -12.92 -2.91
N ALA A 179 0.12 -13.23 -2.68
CA ALA A 179 -0.59 -14.28 -3.42
C ALA A 179 -2.09 -13.99 -3.45
N VAL A 180 -2.82 -14.68 -4.33
CA VAL A 180 -4.29 -14.73 -4.30
C VAL A 180 -4.73 -15.96 -3.52
N SER A 181 -5.62 -15.78 -2.55
CA SER A 181 -6.23 -16.87 -1.79
C SER A 181 -7.53 -17.30 -2.45
N ASP A 182 -7.57 -18.53 -2.94
CA ASP A 182 -8.77 -19.14 -3.52
C ASP A 182 -8.78 -20.67 -3.22
N GLU A 183 -9.93 -21.30 -3.40
CA GLU A 183 -10.10 -22.76 -3.22
C GLU A 183 -9.62 -23.56 -4.44
N SER A 184 -9.66 -22.95 -5.62
CA SER A 184 -9.29 -23.57 -6.89
C SER A 184 -8.86 -22.51 -7.89
N TYR A 185 -7.79 -22.78 -8.62
CA TYR A 185 -7.15 -21.82 -9.54
C TYR A 185 -7.40 -22.14 -11.01
N GLN A 186 -8.02 -23.29 -11.33
CA GLN A 186 -8.14 -23.80 -12.71
C GLN A 186 -8.94 -22.88 -13.64
N ASN A 187 -9.87 -22.10 -13.08
CA ASN A 187 -10.75 -21.20 -13.84
C ASN A 187 -10.51 -19.73 -13.47
N ASN A 188 -9.43 -19.46 -12.74
CA ASN A 188 -9.10 -18.11 -12.37
C ASN A 188 -8.44 -17.41 -13.55
N ASP A 189 -8.77 -16.14 -13.72
CA ASP A 189 -8.23 -15.30 -14.79
C ASP A 189 -8.06 -13.86 -14.30
N GLY A 190 -7.19 -13.10 -14.95
CA GLY A 190 -6.87 -11.73 -14.57
C GLY A 190 -5.74 -11.63 -13.54
N GLU A 191 -5.45 -10.39 -13.15
CA GLU A 191 -4.31 -10.04 -12.30
C GLU A 191 -4.62 -8.77 -11.49
N PHE A 192 -4.03 -8.71 -10.29
CA PHE A 192 -3.93 -7.48 -9.52
C PHE A 192 -2.61 -6.77 -9.82
N THR A 193 -2.64 -5.45 -9.97
CA THR A 193 -1.46 -4.60 -9.93
C THR A 193 -1.29 -4.08 -8.52
N VAL A 194 -0.19 -4.42 -7.86
CA VAL A 194 0.08 -4.09 -6.46
C VAL A 194 1.30 -3.17 -6.38
N SER A 195 1.12 -2.01 -5.78
CA SER A 195 2.17 -1.07 -5.44
C SER A 195 2.43 -1.14 -3.94
N VAL A 196 3.68 -1.44 -3.55
CA VAL A 196 4.10 -1.55 -2.16
C VAL A 196 5.22 -0.56 -1.89
N THR A 197 5.14 0.13 -0.76
CA THR A 197 6.21 0.99 -0.24
C THR A 197 6.50 0.59 1.19
N VAL A 198 7.77 0.28 1.49
CA VAL A 198 8.24 0.07 2.86
C VAL A 198 8.32 1.43 3.57
N LEU A 199 7.80 1.48 4.80
CA LEU A 199 7.72 2.70 5.60
C LEU A 199 8.67 2.67 6.79
#